data_AF-A0A8B8FAG5-F1
#
_entry.id   AF-A0A8B8FAG5-F1
#
_cell.length_a   1.000
_cell.length_b   1.000
_cell.length_c   1.000
_cell.angle_alpha   90.00
_cell.angle_beta   90.00
_cell.angle_gamma   90.00
#
_symmetry.space_group_name_H-M   'P 1'
#
loop_
_entity.id
_entity.type
_entity.pdbx_description
1 polymer ?
#
loop_
_entity_poly.entity_id
_entity_poly.type
_entity_poly.pdbx_seq_one_letter_code
_entity_poly.pdbx_strand_id
1 'polypeptide(L)'
;MSEKRFEFLMRYIRFDDIRGREERKKFDKITHVRWLFESFILQCKQSYSLSEFVTIDEELQVFRGRCSFRQYIPSKPAKYGIKIFAMVDNISYFTSNMEIYAGKQPDGPFSIDNSPKNVVHRLIQPIRNTGRNVTIDNWFTSVPLADELLNQKLTLLWYP
;
A
#
# COMPACT_ATOMS: atom_id res chain seq x y z
N MET A 1 -6.49 -14.71 28.80
CA MET A 1 -7.40 -13.54 28.87
C MET A 1 -8.83 -14.06 28.83
N SER A 2 -9.78 -13.49 29.57
CA SER A 2 -11.19 -13.90 29.47
C SER A 2 -11.84 -13.38 28.18
N GLU A 3 -12.85 -14.10 27.68
CA GLU A 3 -13.65 -13.70 26.52
C GLU A 3 -14.19 -12.27 26.66
N LYS A 4 -14.79 -11.95 27.81
CA LYS A 4 -15.29 -10.60 28.13
C LYS A 4 -14.20 -9.53 28.01
N ARG A 5 -12.98 -9.82 28.47
CA ARG A 5 -11.86 -8.88 28.37
C ARG A 5 -11.39 -8.71 26.92
N PHE A 6 -11.35 -9.80 26.16
CA PHE A 6 -10.99 -9.77 24.74
C PHE A 6 -11.97 -8.92 23.93
N GLU A 7 -13.28 -9.16 24.06
CA GLU A 7 -14.30 -8.37 23.38
C GLU A 7 -14.25 -6.89 23.76
N PHE A 8 -14.04 -6.59 25.05
CA PHE A 8 -13.90 -5.22 25.53
C PHE A 8 -12.73 -4.54 24.81
N LEU A 9 -11.55 -5.17 24.80
CA LEU A 9 -10.37 -4.60 24.14
C LEU A 9 -10.58 -4.39 22.63
N MET A 10 -11.18 -5.37 21.95
CA MET A 10 -11.47 -5.29 20.52
C MET A 10 -12.39 -4.11 20.14
N ARG A 11 -13.33 -3.73 21.00
CA ARG A 11 -14.23 -2.57 20.77
C ARG A 11 -13.53 -1.22 20.96
N TYR A 12 -12.53 -1.16 21.83
CA TYR A 12 -11.92 0.10 22.28
C TYR A 12 -10.49 0.34 21.77
N ILE A 13 -9.89 -0.57 21.02
CA ILE A 13 -8.58 -0.34 20.41
C ILE A 13 -8.61 0.84 19.43
N ARG A 14 -7.63 1.76 19.53
CA ARG A 14 -7.48 2.94 18.67
C ARG A 14 -6.01 3.13 18.33
N PHE A 15 -5.73 3.65 17.14
CA PHE A 15 -4.37 3.87 16.62
C PHE A 15 -4.10 5.34 16.27
N ASP A 16 -4.93 6.24 16.78
CA ASP A 16 -4.88 7.67 16.48
C ASP A 16 -5.39 8.47 17.68
N ASP A 17 -4.79 9.65 17.92
CA ASP A 17 -5.20 10.57 18.98
C ASP A 17 -6.51 11.28 18.57
N ILE A 18 -7.55 11.16 19.38
CA ILE A 18 -8.82 11.85 19.09
C ILE A 18 -8.66 13.38 19.06
N ARG A 19 -7.66 13.91 19.78
CA ARG A 19 -7.32 15.33 19.80
C ARG A 19 -6.73 15.71 18.43
N GLY A 20 -7.39 16.64 17.75
CA GLY A 20 -6.98 17.11 16.41
C GLY A 20 -7.32 16.15 15.25
N ARG A 21 -8.00 15.03 15.50
CA ARG A 21 -8.41 14.10 14.43
C ARG A 21 -9.28 14.80 13.37
N GLU A 22 -10.23 15.61 13.80
CA GLU A 22 -11.15 16.29 12.87
C GLU A 22 -10.39 17.26 11.95
N GLU A 23 -9.30 17.86 12.41
CA GLU A 23 -8.41 18.66 11.57
C GLU A 23 -7.64 17.78 10.58
N ARG A 24 -7.09 16.64 11.03
CA ARG A 24 -6.37 15.71 10.14
C ARG A 24 -7.27 15.08 9.07
N LYS A 25 -8.53 14.78 9.40
CA LYS A 25 -9.53 14.29 8.43
C LYS A 25 -9.77 15.24 7.27
N LYS A 26 -9.54 16.55 7.45
CA LYS A 26 -9.70 17.53 6.37
C LYS A 26 -8.76 17.30 5.21
N PHE A 27 -7.65 16.58 5.41
CA PHE A 27 -6.65 16.30 4.38
C PHE A 27 -6.20 14.82 4.31
N ASP A 28 -6.60 13.96 5.25
CA ASP A 28 -6.25 12.54 5.25
C ASP A 28 -7.42 11.61 5.62
N LYS A 29 -7.94 10.89 4.62
CA LYS A 29 -8.97 9.86 4.80
C LYS A 29 -8.52 8.68 5.66
N ILE A 30 -7.22 8.40 5.75
CA ILE A 30 -6.69 7.25 6.53
C ILE A 30 -6.08 7.66 7.87
N THR A 31 -6.32 8.90 8.34
CA THR A 31 -5.73 9.45 9.58
C THR A 31 -5.86 8.53 10.79
N HIS A 32 -6.90 7.68 10.85
CA HIS A 32 -7.14 6.76 11.95
C HIS A 32 -6.06 5.69 12.14
N VAL A 33 -5.30 5.39 11.09
CA VAL A 33 -4.25 4.34 11.09
C VAL A 33 -2.94 4.81 10.45
N ARG A 34 -2.91 6.02 9.87
CA ARG A 34 -1.78 6.63 9.17
C ARG A 34 -0.44 6.38 9.86
N TRP A 35 -0.32 6.83 11.10
CA TRP A 35 0.93 6.73 11.86
C TRP A 35 1.37 5.28 12.05
N LEU A 36 0.46 4.40 12.49
CA LEU A 36 0.78 2.99 12.71
C LEU A 36 1.22 2.32 11.41
N PHE A 37 0.47 2.55 10.32
CA PHE A 37 0.71 1.93 9.03
C PHE A 37 2.05 2.35 8.43
N GLU A 38 2.36 3.65 8.45
CA GLU A 38 3.66 4.16 7.99
C GLU A 38 4.82 3.70 8.87
N SER A 39 4.62 3.64 10.19
CA SER A 39 5.63 3.12 11.12
C SER A 39 5.91 1.63 10.87
N PHE A 40 4.86 0.84 10.62
CA PHE A 40 4.99 -0.57 10.26
C PHE A 40 5.77 -0.75 8.95
N ILE A 41 5.39 -0.02 7.90
CA ILE A 41 6.06 -0.08 6.60
C ILE A 41 7.52 0.35 6.71
N LEU A 42 7.82 1.38 7.51
CA LEU A 42 9.19 1.82 7.74
C LEU A 42 10.05 0.67 8.28
N GLN A 43 9.52 -0.11 9.24
CA GLN A 43 10.23 -1.28 9.75
C GLN A 43 10.35 -2.38 8.71
N CYS A 44 9.31 -2.68 7.93
CA CYS A 44 9.41 -3.65 6.83
C CYS A 44 10.55 -3.31 5.86
N LYS A 45 10.71 -2.03 5.51
CA LYS A 45 11.79 -1.56 4.62
C LYS A 45 13.19 -1.72 5.22
N GLN A 46 13.32 -1.59 6.54
CA GLN A 46 14.61 -1.62 7.23
C GLN A 46 15.02 -3.03 7.68
N SER A 47 14.06 -3.92 7.88
CA SER A 47 14.30 -5.24 8.48
C SER A 47 14.82 -6.30 7.52
N TYR A 48 14.73 -6.10 6.20
CA TYR A 48 15.06 -7.14 5.22
C TYR A 48 15.70 -6.57 3.95
N SER A 49 16.75 -7.24 3.45
CA SER A 49 17.31 -6.97 2.14
C SER A 49 16.65 -7.89 1.12
N LEU A 50 15.96 -7.29 0.15
CA LEU A 50 15.25 -8.01 -0.91
C LEU A 50 16.20 -8.78 -1.84
N SER A 51 15.69 -9.83 -2.47
CA SER A 51 16.34 -10.57 -3.55
C SER A 51 16.35 -9.76 -4.86
N GLU A 52 16.81 -10.37 -5.95
CA GLU A 52 16.96 -9.79 -7.27
C GLU A 52 15.62 -9.45 -7.94
N PHE A 53 14.54 -10.14 -7.56
CA PHE A 53 13.23 -10.04 -8.19
C PHE A 53 12.15 -9.65 -7.18
N VAL A 54 11.39 -8.63 -7.53
CA VAL A 54 10.21 -8.19 -6.76
C VAL A 54 8.98 -8.16 -7.65
N THR A 55 7.81 -8.30 -7.04
CA THR A 55 6.52 -8.18 -7.70
C THR A 55 5.71 -7.04 -7.08
N ILE A 56 5.06 -6.23 -7.91
CA ILE A 56 4.07 -5.24 -7.47
C ILE A 56 2.70 -5.66 -7.96
N ASP A 57 1.77 -5.78 -7.02
CA ASP A 57 0.38 -6.10 -7.28
C ASP A 57 -0.51 -5.46 -6.19
N GLU A 58 -1.80 -5.70 -6.29
CA GLU A 58 -2.83 -5.29 -5.35
C GLU A 58 -3.39 -6.45 -4.52
N GLU A 59 -3.55 -6.16 -3.24
CA GLU A 59 -4.35 -6.95 -2.32
C GLU A 59 -5.68 -6.23 -2.04
N LEU A 60 -6.74 -7.02 -1.84
CA LEU A 60 -8.02 -6.52 -1.38
C LEU A 60 -8.33 -7.09 0.00
N GLN A 61 -8.04 -6.30 1.05
CA GLN A 61 -8.35 -6.70 2.41
C GLN A 61 -9.86 -6.64 2.64
N VAL A 62 -10.48 -7.79 2.91
CA VAL A 62 -11.94 -7.93 2.99
C VAL A 62 -12.52 -7.02 4.05
N PHE A 63 -13.44 -6.14 3.64
CA PHE A 63 -14.11 -5.22 4.54
C PHE A 63 -15.44 -4.75 3.95
N ARG A 64 -16.53 -4.95 4.70
CA ARG A 64 -17.90 -4.58 4.29
C ARG A 64 -18.50 -3.43 5.09
N GLY A 65 -17.80 -2.92 6.10
CA GLY A 65 -18.27 -1.77 6.88
C GLY A 65 -18.32 -0.47 6.07
N ARG A 66 -18.79 0.60 6.70
CA ARG A 66 -18.77 1.94 6.11
C ARG A 66 -17.33 2.48 6.14
N CYS A 67 -16.76 2.67 4.96
CA CYS A 67 -15.45 3.28 4.78
C CYS A 67 -15.46 4.04 3.45
N SER A 68 -14.98 5.29 3.45
CA SER A 68 -15.06 6.21 2.30
C SER A 68 -14.17 5.82 1.13
N PHE A 69 -13.22 4.91 1.33
CA PHE A 69 -12.28 4.41 0.32
C PHE A 69 -12.38 2.90 0.10
N ARG A 70 -13.46 2.27 0.57
CA ARG A 70 -13.76 0.88 0.25
C ARG A 70 -13.93 0.71 -1.26
N GLN A 71 -13.25 -0.27 -1.83
CA GLN A 71 -13.30 -0.61 -3.24
C GLN A 71 -14.24 -1.80 -3.49
N TYR A 72 -14.81 -1.82 -4.70
CA TYR A 72 -15.51 -2.96 -5.25
C TYR A 72 -14.71 -3.50 -6.44
N ILE A 73 -14.25 -4.75 -6.36
CA ILE A 73 -13.46 -5.40 -7.42
C ILE A 73 -14.19 -6.70 -7.81
N PRO A 74 -14.94 -6.72 -8.93
CA PRO A 74 -15.78 -7.86 -9.30
C PRO A 74 -15.05 -9.19 -9.45
N SER A 75 -13.79 -9.15 -9.89
CA SER A 75 -12.95 -10.30 -10.18
C SER A 75 -12.35 -10.97 -8.94
N LYS A 76 -12.29 -10.28 -7.78
CA LYS A 76 -11.76 -10.86 -6.54
C LYS A 76 -12.85 -11.68 -5.83
N PRO A 77 -12.51 -12.82 -5.17
CA PRO A 77 -13.49 -13.66 -4.48
C PRO A 77 -14.34 -12.88 -3.46
N ALA A 78 -13.68 -12.06 -2.65
CA ALA A 78 -14.31 -11.08 -1.79
C ALA A 78 -14.40 -9.74 -2.52
N LYS A 79 -15.55 -9.43 -3.12
CA LYS A 79 -15.69 -8.28 -4.01
C LYS A 79 -15.55 -6.90 -3.33
N TYR A 80 -15.64 -6.81 -2.00
CA TYR A 80 -15.60 -5.55 -1.26
C TYR A 80 -14.48 -5.55 -0.22
N GLY A 81 -13.66 -4.50 -0.23
CA GLY A 81 -12.55 -4.39 0.72
C GLY A 81 -11.78 -3.08 0.64
N ILE A 82 -10.68 -3.02 1.37
CA ILE A 82 -9.69 -1.94 1.30
C ILE A 82 -8.61 -2.40 0.32
N LYS A 83 -8.42 -1.65 -0.77
CA LYS A 83 -7.37 -1.96 -1.75
C LYS A 83 -6.02 -1.47 -1.21
N ILE A 84 -5.02 -2.34 -1.23
CA ILE A 84 -3.65 -2.06 -0.81
C ILE A 84 -2.74 -2.47 -1.96
N PHE A 85 -1.83 -1.60 -2.37
CA PHE A 85 -0.77 -1.96 -3.29
C PHE A 85 0.43 -2.44 -2.47
N ALA A 86 1.11 -3.50 -2.92
CA ALA A 86 2.23 -4.09 -2.20
C ALA A 86 3.39 -4.39 -3.14
N MET A 87 4.62 -4.22 -2.65
CA MET A 87 5.85 -4.69 -3.27
C MET A 87 6.40 -5.86 -2.45
N VAL A 88 6.47 -7.03 -3.08
CA VAL A 88 6.77 -8.31 -2.44
C VAL A 88 8.01 -8.93 -3.09
N ASP A 89 8.87 -9.51 -2.27
CA ASP A 89 10.02 -10.29 -2.70
C ASP A 89 9.60 -11.63 -3.33
N ASN A 90 10.18 -12.01 -4.46
CA ASN A 90 9.75 -13.23 -5.15
C ASN A 90 10.29 -14.52 -4.52
N ILE A 91 11.40 -14.47 -3.78
CA ILE A 91 12.02 -15.66 -3.19
C ILE A 91 11.46 -15.93 -1.79
N SER A 92 11.45 -14.89 -0.95
CA SER A 92 11.06 -14.98 0.46
C SER A 92 9.58 -14.69 0.71
N TYR A 93 8.86 -14.16 -0.28
CA TYR A 93 7.50 -13.64 -0.14
C TYR A 93 7.37 -12.51 0.90
N PHE A 94 8.50 -11.86 1.24
CA PHE A 94 8.52 -10.77 2.19
C PHE A 94 7.93 -9.50 1.57
N THR A 95 6.96 -8.89 2.25
CA THR A 95 6.35 -7.62 1.83
C THR A 95 7.18 -6.45 2.36
N SER A 96 7.90 -5.76 1.48
CA SER A 96 8.80 -4.67 1.87
C SER A 96 8.12 -3.30 1.91
N ASN A 97 7.19 -3.05 1.00
CA ASN A 97 6.49 -1.77 0.93
C ASN A 97 5.01 -1.96 0.61
N MET A 98 4.17 -1.09 1.15
CA MET A 98 2.73 -1.11 0.90
C MET A 98 2.16 0.31 0.85
N GLU A 99 1.02 0.45 0.17
CA GLU A 99 0.28 1.71 0.11
C GLU A 99 -1.23 1.46 0.10
N ILE A 100 -1.96 2.03 1.06
CA ILE A 100 -3.43 1.97 1.07
C ILE A 100 -3.97 2.91 0.00
N TYR A 101 -4.80 2.37 -0.90
CA TYR A 101 -5.53 3.18 -1.86
C TYR A 101 -6.73 3.86 -1.19
N ALA A 102 -6.56 5.14 -0.84
CA ALA A 102 -7.59 5.96 -0.20
C ALA A 102 -8.54 6.67 -1.21
N GLY A 103 -8.45 6.33 -2.50
CA GLY A 103 -9.12 7.07 -3.58
C GLY A 103 -8.65 8.53 -3.64
N LYS A 104 -9.52 9.42 -4.12
CA LYS A 104 -9.25 10.88 -4.12
C LYS A 104 -9.18 11.40 -2.69
N GLN A 105 -8.01 11.84 -2.25
CA GLN A 105 -7.83 12.51 -0.96
C GLN A 105 -8.32 13.97 -1.06
N PRO A 106 -8.72 14.60 0.07
CA PRO A 106 -8.95 16.04 0.09
C PRO A 106 -7.65 16.81 -0.19
N ASP A 107 -7.78 18.10 -0.53
CA ASP A 107 -6.60 18.94 -0.78
C ASP A 107 -5.68 18.98 0.44
N GLY A 108 -4.39 18.81 0.20
CA GLY A 108 -3.37 18.70 1.25
C GLY A 108 -2.25 17.74 0.87
N PRO A 109 -1.35 17.41 1.83
CA PRO A 109 -0.12 16.67 1.55
C PRO A 109 -0.35 15.23 1.07
N PHE A 110 -1.52 14.65 1.32
CA PHE A 110 -1.86 13.30 0.88
C PHE A 110 -2.68 13.29 -0.43
N SER A 111 -2.98 14.46 -1.00
CA SER A 111 -3.58 14.58 -2.33
C SER A 111 -2.51 14.36 -3.39
N ILE A 112 -2.19 13.09 -3.63
CA ILE A 112 -1.17 12.65 -4.57
C ILE A 112 -1.79 11.95 -5.78
N ASP A 113 -1.04 11.89 -6.87
CA ASP A 113 -1.47 11.17 -8.07
C ASP A 113 -1.47 9.64 -7.83
N ASN A 114 -2.62 9.03 -8.09
CA ASN A 114 -2.86 7.59 -7.97
C ASN A 114 -2.76 6.87 -9.33
N SER A 115 -2.21 7.52 -10.36
CA SER A 115 -1.89 6.83 -11.61
C SER A 115 -0.98 5.62 -11.35
N PRO A 116 -1.15 4.52 -12.09
CA PRO A 116 -0.38 3.29 -11.85
C PRO A 116 1.14 3.54 -11.83
N LYS A 117 1.62 4.38 -12.75
CA LYS A 117 3.02 4.83 -12.83
C LYS A 117 3.52 5.44 -11.51
N ASN A 118 2.76 6.38 -10.95
CA ASN A 118 3.16 7.07 -9.72
C ASN A 118 3.03 6.20 -8.47
N VAL A 119 2.09 5.25 -8.46
CA VAL A 119 2.03 4.20 -7.43
C VAL A 119 3.30 3.34 -7.47
N VAL A 120 3.69 2.84 -8.65
CA VAL A 120 4.92 2.05 -8.82
C VAL A 120 6.14 2.83 -8.30
N HIS A 121 6.31 4.09 -8.70
CA HIS A 121 7.42 4.92 -8.24
C HIS A 121 7.51 5.07 -6.72
N ARG A 122 6.38 5.14 -6.02
CA ARG A 122 6.36 5.20 -4.55
C ARG A 122 6.70 3.85 -3.92
N LEU A 123 6.25 2.76 -4.51
CA LEU A 123 6.50 1.41 -4.01
C LEU A 123 7.97 1.00 -4.18
N ILE A 124 8.58 1.30 -5.32
CA ILE A 124 9.97 0.93 -5.63
C ILE A 124 11.03 1.81 -4.94
N GLN A 125 10.64 2.85 -4.20
CA GLN A 125 11.57 3.75 -3.53
C GLN A 125 12.69 3.03 -2.74
N PRO A 126 12.43 1.92 -2.03
CA PRO A 126 13.47 1.18 -1.30
C PRO A 126 14.51 0.46 -2.17
N ILE A 127 14.23 0.22 -3.46
CA ILE A 127 15.07 -0.58 -4.37
C ILE A 127 15.64 0.23 -5.53
N ARG A 128 15.46 1.55 -5.55
CA ARG A 128 16.04 2.39 -6.61
C ARG A 128 17.56 2.23 -6.65
N ASN A 129 18.10 2.19 -7.87
CA ASN A 129 19.52 2.11 -8.16
C ASN A 129 20.19 0.79 -7.76
N THR A 130 19.44 -0.30 -7.56
CA THR A 130 20.02 -1.56 -7.09
C THR A 130 20.17 -2.66 -8.14
N GLY A 131 19.72 -2.45 -9.39
CA GLY A 131 19.79 -3.48 -10.44
C GLY A 131 18.73 -4.57 -10.35
N ARG A 132 17.68 -4.39 -9.53
CA ARG A 132 16.61 -5.39 -9.35
C ARG A 132 15.63 -5.37 -10.51
N ASN A 133 14.93 -6.49 -10.68
CA ASN A 133 13.83 -6.62 -11.63
C ASN A 133 12.49 -6.48 -10.91
N VAL A 134 11.57 -5.73 -11.52
CA VAL A 134 10.23 -5.45 -11.02
C VAL A 134 9.22 -6.10 -11.96
N THR A 135 8.51 -7.10 -11.44
CA THR A 135 7.43 -7.80 -12.14
C THR A 135 6.10 -7.14 -11.81
N ILE A 136 5.34 -6.72 -12.83
CA ILE A 136 4.06 -6.00 -12.64
C ILE A 136 3.01 -6.45 -13.66
N ASP A 137 1.73 -6.27 -13.32
CA ASP A 137 0.61 -6.65 -14.18
C ASP A 137 0.31 -5.62 -15.29
N ASN A 138 -0.72 -5.91 -16.09
CA ASN A 138 -1.22 -5.03 -17.14
C ASN A 138 -1.72 -3.66 -16.64
N TRP A 139 -2.25 -3.55 -15.43
CA TRP A 139 -2.76 -2.31 -14.89
C TRP A 139 -1.63 -1.31 -14.61
N PHE A 140 -0.46 -1.81 -14.18
CA PHE A 140 0.72 -0.97 -13.94
C PHE A 140 1.61 -0.75 -15.16
N THR A 141 1.61 -1.67 -16.12
CA THR A 141 2.59 -1.69 -17.23
C THR A 141 2.38 -0.56 -18.25
N SER A 142 3.46 0.14 -18.59
CA SER A 142 3.52 1.05 -19.74
C SER A 142 4.97 1.22 -20.23
N VAL A 143 5.17 1.50 -21.52
CA VAL A 143 6.51 1.76 -22.09
C VAL A 143 7.22 2.93 -21.38
N PRO A 144 6.58 4.09 -21.14
CA PRO A 144 7.23 5.18 -20.41
C PRO A 144 7.67 4.79 -19.00
N LEU A 145 6.90 3.93 -18.30
CA LEU A 145 7.30 3.43 -16.98
C LEU A 145 8.56 2.57 -17.09
N ALA A 146 8.68 1.69 -18.10
CA ALA A 146 9.87 0.87 -18.29
C ALA A 146 11.13 1.71 -18.50
N ASP A 147 11.05 2.77 -19.31
CA ASP A 147 12.17 3.71 -19.53
C ASP A 147 12.54 4.47 -18.24
N GLU A 148 11.54 4.93 -17.48
CA GLU A 148 11.74 5.61 -16.20
C GLU A 148 12.39 4.69 -15.14
N LEU A 149 12.02 3.41 -15.11
CA LEU A 149 12.64 2.41 -14.23
C LEU A 149 14.08 2.10 -14.64
N LEU A 150 14.37 2.04 -15.94
CA LEU A 150 15.73 1.82 -16.44
C LEU A 150 16.67 2.95 -16.01
N ASN A 151 16.19 4.21 -16.02
CA ASN A 151 16.93 5.36 -15.50
C ASN A 151 17.22 5.26 -13.99
N GLN A 152 16.46 4.44 -13.26
CA GLN A 152 16.66 4.15 -11.83
C GLN A 152 17.39 2.80 -11.62
N LYS A 153 18.08 2.27 -12.64
CA LYS A 153 18.73 0.95 -12.64
C LYS A 153 17.81 -0.17 -12.17
N LEU A 154 16.57 -0.15 -12.63
CA LEU A 154 15.61 -1.21 -12.44
C LEU A 154 15.18 -1.74 -13.81
N THR A 155 14.85 -3.02 -13.88
CA THR A 155 14.27 -3.62 -15.09
C THR A 155 12.81 -3.98 -14.84
N LEU A 156 12.00 -3.96 -15.88
CA LEU A 156 10.56 -4.25 -15.78
C LEU A 156 10.27 -5.55 -16.51
N LEU A 157 9.55 -6.45 -15.85
CA LEU A 157 8.97 -7.63 -16.45
C LEU A 157 7.45 -7.55 -16.34
N TRP A 158 6.78 -7.82 -17.45
CA TRP A 158 5.33 -7.87 -17.51
C TRP A 158 4.83 -9.31 -17.33
N TYR A 159 3.73 -9.50 -16.60
CA TYR A 159 2.98 -10.76 -16.60
C TYR A 159 1.50 -10.55 -16.99
N PRO A 160 0.91 -11.51 -17.72
CA PRO A 160 -0.47 -11.43 -18.20
C PRO A 160 -1.52 -11.63 -17.10
#